data_AF-F0UVB1-F1
#
_entry.id   AF-F0UVB1-F1
#
_cell.length_a   1.000
_cell.length_b   1.000
_cell.length_c   1.000
_cell.angle_alpha   90.00
_cell.angle_beta   90.00
_cell.angle_gamma   90.00
#
_symmetry.space_group_name_H-M   'P 1'
#
loop_
_entity.id
_entity.type
_entity.pdbx_description
1 polymer ?
#
loop_
_entity_poly.entity_id
_entity_poly.type
_entity_poly.pdbx_seq_one_letter_code
_entity_poly.pdbx_strand_id
1 'polypeptide(L)'
;MSFVSCTLRKWIPRNGRRLVLPTENCLQKLRRELHRKRINRKLPHHFEAMEVPSNIDDIDDFDNSPTQLSRLSPYPVDCPFNAMAQIDITTSSWKLVEVGRVVLIRSGPYTGKLAVIVEIIDHKRVLVDGPAGQESKVVPRHVLALSHATLTPFTIPKLPRAAGTGPVKKLWEKAEIDSKWANSTSAKKRDQADRRRNLTDFERFKVMRLKKQARYEVQKAHAKIRASAS
;
A
#
# COMPACT_ATOMS: atom_id res chain seq x y z
N MET A 1 65.10 16.74 -34.12
CA MET A 1 63.83 17.22 -33.54
C MET A 1 63.09 16.04 -32.94
N SER A 2 62.71 16.20 -31.68
CA SER A 2 62.27 15.21 -30.70
C SER A 2 60.92 14.55 -31.02
N PHE A 3 60.90 13.22 -31.07
CA PHE A 3 59.69 12.41 -30.94
C PHE A 3 59.36 12.23 -29.45
N VAL A 4 58.23 12.76 -29.02
CA VAL A 4 57.75 12.65 -27.64
C VAL A 4 57.14 11.25 -27.44
N SER A 5 57.79 10.47 -26.60
CA SER A 5 57.35 9.18 -26.08
C SER A 5 56.11 9.37 -25.20
N CYS A 6 55.00 8.69 -25.54
CA CYS A 6 53.89 8.49 -24.62
C CYS A 6 53.95 7.04 -24.11
N THR A 7 54.47 6.87 -22.90
CA THR A 7 54.67 5.59 -22.24
C THR A 7 53.34 5.05 -21.72
N LEU A 8 52.90 3.92 -22.30
CA LEU A 8 51.77 3.13 -21.80
C LEU A 8 52.16 2.51 -20.44
N ARG A 9 51.60 3.06 -19.36
CA ARG A 9 51.78 2.55 -18.00
C ARG A 9 51.12 1.17 -17.87
N LYS A 10 51.95 0.11 -17.85
CA LYS A 10 51.56 -1.24 -17.42
C LYS A 10 51.12 -1.20 -15.94
N TRP A 11 49.90 -1.62 -15.68
CA TRP A 11 49.40 -1.87 -14.33
C TRP A 11 49.87 -3.26 -13.89
N ILE A 12 50.73 -3.33 -12.87
CA ILE A 12 51.24 -4.58 -12.27
C ILE A 12 50.66 -4.68 -10.85
N PRO A 13 49.96 -5.78 -10.49
CA PRO A 13 49.43 -5.96 -9.14
C PRO A 13 50.55 -6.37 -8.15
N ARG A 14 50.46 -5.87 -6.91
CA ARG A 14 51.50 -5.96 -5.86
C ARG A 14 51.60 -7.29 -5.09
N ASN A 15 50.75 -8.28 -5.35
CA ASN A 15 50.81 -9.55 -4.63
C ASN A 15 51.15 -10.65 -5.62
N GLY A 16 52.38 -11.18 -5.54
CA GLY A 16 53.00 -12.12 -6.48
C GLY A 16 52.37 -13.51 -6.62
N ARG A 17 51.04 -13.61 -6.77
CA ARG A 17 50.38 -14.82 -7.25
C ARG A 17 49.96 -14.61 -8.70
N ARG A 18 50.60 -15.38 -9.60
CA ARG A 18 50.25 -15.48 -11.02
C ARG A 18 48.80 -15.96 -11.11
N LEU A 19 47.88 -15.11 -11.57
CA LEU A 19 46.53 -15.55 -11.92
C LEU A 19 46.65 -16.42 -13.17
N VAL A 20 46.62 -17.73 -12.98
CA VAL A 20 46.47 -18.68 -14.08
C VAL A 20 45.03 -18.54 -14.58
N LEU A 21 44.87 -17.97 -15.78
CA LEU A 21 43.57 -17.97 -16.44
C LEU A 21 43.13 -19.44 -16.64
N PRO A 22 41.91 -19.82 -16.25
CA PRO A 22 41.45 -21.18 -16.42
C PRO A 22 41.48 -21.55 -17.91
N THR A 23 42.08 -22.69 -18.25
CA THR A 23 42.03 -23.23 -19.62
C THR A 23 40.58 -23.51 -20.01
N GLU A 24 40.26 -23.48 -21.30
CA GLU A 24 38.88 -23.59 -21.81
C GLU A 24 38.12 -24.82 -21.29
N ASN A 25 38.85 -25.88 -20.93
CA ASN A 25 38.30 -27.09 -20.32
C ASN A 25 37.70 -26.86 -18.92
N CYS A 26 38.22 -25.90 -18.14
CA CYS A 26 37.72 -25.56 -16.82
C CYS A 26 36.38 -24.78 -16.88
N LEU A 27 36.23 -23.90 -17.88
CA LEU A 27 34.98 -23.18 -18.14
C LEU A 27 33.87 -24.12 -18.62
N GLN A 28 34.20 -25.14 -19.43
CA GLN A 28 33.23 -26.17 -19.82
C GLN A 28 32.81 -27.05 -18.63
N LYS A 29 33.73 -27.36 -17.70
CA LYS A 29 33.43 -28.10 -16.46
C LYS A 29 32.49 -27.30 -15.55
N LEU A 30 32.75 -26.01 -15.34
CA LEU A 30 31.88 -25.10 -14.58
C LEU A 30 30.49 -24.94 -15.20
N ARG A 31 30.40 -24.90 -16.54
CA ARG A 31 29.12 -24.82 -17.26
C ARG A 31 28.30 -26.10 -17.11
N ARG A 32 28.95 -27.27 -17.14
CA ARG A 32 28.33 -28.58 -16.87
C ARG A 32 27.91 -28.72 -15.40
N GLU A 33 28.70 -28.21 -14.47
CA GLU A 33 28.41 -28.19 -13.03
C GLU A 33 27.18 -27.34 -12.70
N LEU A 34 27.09 -26.14 -13.28
CA LEU A 34 25.94 -25.24 -13.13
C LEU A 34 24.68 -25.83 -13.76
N HIS A 35 24.81 -26.55 -14.89
CA HIS A 35 23.69 -27.23 -15.52
C HIS A 35 23.18 -28.41 -14.67
N ARG A 36 24.09 -29.17 -14.04
CA ARG A 36 23.78 -30.27 -13.11
C ARG A 36 23.09 -29.76 -11.83
N LYS A 37 23.56 -28.63 -11.27
CA LYS A 37 22.94 -27.94 -10.12
C LYS A 37 21.60 -27.28 -10.44
N ARG A 38 21.30 -27.03 -11.72
CA ARG A 38 20.00 -26.53 -12.19
C ARG A 38 18.95 -27.65 -12.32
N ILE A 39 19.38 -28.87 -12.64
CA ILE A 39 18.49 -30.04 -12.80
C ILE A 39 18.09 -30.63 -11.43
N ASN A 40 18.94 -30.52 -10.40
CA ASN A 40 18.72 -31.16 -9.09
C ASN A 40 18.22 -30.22 -7.96
N ARG A 41 17.69 -29.03 -8.25
CA ARG A 41 16.98 -28.23 -7.22
C ARG A 41 15.57 -28.77 -7.05
N LYS A 42 15.43 -29.76 -6.17
CA LYS A 42 14.16 -30.13 -5.54
C LYS A 42 13.60 -28.88 -4.85
N LEU A 43 12.45 -28.39 -5.33
CA LEU A 43 11.67 -27.37 -4.64
C LEU A 43 11.18 -27.94 -3.30
N PRO A 44 11.14 -27.14 -2.21
CA PRO A 44 10.51 -27.60 -0.98
C PRO A 44 9.01 -27.84 -1.24
N HIS A 45 8.59 -29.09 -1.07
CA HIS A 45 7.19 -29.48 -1.00
C HIS A 45 6.61 -29.00 0.33
N HIS A 46 5.92 -27.85 0.30
CA HIS A 46 4.74 -27.59 1.14
C HIS A 46 4.08 -26.29 0.63
N PHE A 47 3.24 -26.44 -0.39
CA PHE A 47 2.14 -25.50 -0.62
C PHE A 47 0.97 -26.36 -1.08
N GLU A 48 0.04 -26.53 -0.16
CA GLU A 48 -1.17 -27.31 -0.28
C GLU A 48 -2.05 -26.63 -1.34
N ALA A 49 -2.13 -27.25 -2.51
CA ALA A 49 -3.01 -26.83 -3.59
C ALA A 49 -4.37 -27.50 -3.36
N MET A 50 -5.38 -26.67 -3.12
CA MET A 50 -6.79 -27.03 -3.13
C MET A 50 -7.13 -27.56 -4.53
N GLU A 51 -7.52 -28.83 -4.62
CA GLU A 51 -7.83 -29.51 -5.87
C GLU A 51 -9.09 -28.91 -6.52
N VAL A 52 -8.97 -28.52 -7.78
CA VAL A 52 -10.11 -28.31 -8.69
C VAL A 52 -10.29 -29.64 -9.43
N PRO A 53 -11.40 -30.36 -9.27
CA PRO A 53 -11.63 -31.57 -10.02
C PRO A 53 -11.95 -31.24 -11.49
N SER A 54 -11.17 -31.87 -12.37
CA SER A 54 -11.44 -32.05 -13.80
C SER A 54 -12.19 -33.36 -14.04
N ASN A 55 -13.00 -33.38 -15.11
CA ASN A 55 -13.82 -34.47 -15.69
C ASN A 55 -15.30 -34.30 -15.25
N ILE A 56 -16.28 -33.92 -16.09
CA ILE A 56 -16.64 -34.25 -17.48
C ILE A 56 -16.75 -35.76 -17.75
N ASP A 57 -17.98 -36.14 -18.09
CA ASP A 57 -18.47 -37.41 -18.64
C ASP A 57 -18.93 -38.50 -17.64
N ASP A 58 -20.13 -38.29 -17.08
CA ASP A 58 -21.19 -39.31 -16.95
C ASP A 58 -22.47 -38.63 -17.50
N ILE A 59 -22.75 -38.71 -18.81
CA ILE A 59 -23.62 -39.71 -19.48
C ILE A 59 -25.08 -39.66 -18.97
N ASP A 60 -25.87 -38.97 -19.78
CA ASP A 60 -27.25 -39.22 -20.24
C ASP A 60 -28.10 -40.29 -19.55
N ASP A 61 -29.30 -39.88 -19.11
CA ASP A 61 -30.57 -40.62 -19.31
C ASP A 61 -31.74 -39.84 -18.67
N PHE A 62 -32.53 -39.10 -19.47
CA PHE A 62 -34.00 -39.09 -19.35
C PHE A 62 -34.66 -38.33 -20.52
N ASP A 63 -34.91 -39.04 -21.62
CA ASP A 63 -35.82 -38.59 -22.67
C ASP A 63 -37.27 -38.48 -22.15
N ASN A 64 -37.77 -37.24 -22.12
CA ASN A 64 -38.96 -36.79 -22.85
C ASN A 64 -40.27 -37.62 -22.80
N SER A 65 -41.36 -37.03 -22.27
CA SER A 65 -42.62 -36.86 -23.03
C SER A 65 -43.72 -36.09 -22.26
N PRO A 66 -44.71 -35.49 -22.95
CA PRO A 66 -45.37 -34.24 -22.56
C PRO A 66 -46.85 -34.39 -22.18
N THR A 67 -47.36 -33.44 -21.38
CA THR A 67 -48.75 -32.92 -21.28
C THR A 67 -48.77 -32.02 -20.03
N GLN A 68 -49.18 -30.76 -20.02
CA GLN A 68 -50.41 -30.15 -20.53
C GLN A 68 -50.18 -28.66 -20.85
N LEU A 69 -50.58 -28.27 -22.06
CA LEU A 69 -50.79 -26.87 -22.44
C LEU A 69 -52.04 -26.34 -21.72
N SER A 70 -51.88 -25.43 -20.76
CA SER A 70 -52.89 -24.39 -20.49
C SER A 70 -52.31 -23.20 -19.72
N ARG A 71 -51.94 -22.14 -20.46
CA ARG A 71 -52.43 -20.76 -20.33
C ARG A 71 -51.39 -19.78 -20.85
N LEU A 72 -51.73 -19.22 -22.00
CA LEU A 72 -51.15 -18.01 -22.56
C LEU A 72 -51.42 -16.83 -21.62
N SER A 73 -50.37 -16.23 -21.06
CA SER A 73 -50.33 -14.82 -20.68
C SER A 73 -48.94 -14.28 -21.06
N PRO A 74 -48.81 -13.32 -22.00
CA PRO A 74 -47.51 -12.88 -22.51
C PRO A 74 -46.66 -12.02 -21.57
N TYR A 75 -47.02 -11.88 -20.30
CA TYR A 75 -46.27 -11.07 -19.33
C TYR A 75 -46.05 -11.87 -18.05
N PRO A 76 -44.80 -12.03 -17.58
CA PRO A 76 -44.55 -12.57 -16.25
C PRO A 76 -45.05 -11.55 -15.21
N VAL A 77 -46.30 -11.71 -14.77
CA VAL A 77 -46.93 -10.95 -13.70
C VAL A 77 -46.77 -11.68 -12.37
N ASP A 78 -45.55 -12.09 -12.04
CA ASP A 78 -45.18 -12.54 -10.70
C ASP A 78 -43.69 -12.23 -10.49
N CYS A 79 -43.31 -10.97 -10.69
CA CYS A 79 -42.16 -10.45 -9.98
C CYS A 79 -42.60 -10.29 -8.52
N PRO A 80 -42.03 -11.00 -7.53
CA PRO A 80 -42.30 -10.65 -6.15
C PRO A 80 -41.90 -9.18 -5.94
N PHE A 81 -42.91 -8.32 -5.83
CA PHE A 81 -42.83 -6.87 -5.58
C PHE A 81 -42.02 -6.53 -4.31
N ASN A 82 -41.64 -7.54 -3.52
CA ASN A 82 -40.96 -7.39 -2.25
C ASN A 82 -39.43 -7.57 -2.29
N ALA A 83 -38.82 -7.72 -3.47
CA ALA A 83 -37.37 -7.55 -3.62
C ALA A 83 -37.00 -6.07 -3.78
N MET A 84 -37.59 -5.20 -2.97
CA MET A 84 -37.07 -3.84 -2.80
C MET A 84 -35.73 -4.01 -2.08
N ALA A 85 -34.64 -3.74 -2.79
CA ALA A 85 -33.32 -3.61 -2.19
C ALA A 85 -33.47 -2.72 -0.96
N GLN A 86 -33.21 -3.29 0.22
CA GLN A 86 -33.22 -2.54 1.47
C GLN A 86 -32.08 -1.53 1.36
N ILE A 87 -32.39 -0.29 0.99
CA ILE A 87 -31.40 0.79 0.93
C ILE A 87 -31.15 1.20 2.38
N ASP A 88 -30.05 0.71 2.93
CA ASP A 88 -29.51 1.13 4.20
C ASP A 88 -28.90 2.53 4.04
N ILE A 89 -29.73 3.56 4.29
CA ILE A 89 -29.29 4.95 4.27
C ILE A 89 -28.33 5.16 5.45
N THR A 90 -27.03 4.93 5.21
CA THR A 90 -25.96 5.21 6.16
C THR A 90 -25.86 6.73 6.32
N THR A 91 -26.26 7.24 7.48
CA THR A 91 -26.10 8.67 7.79
C THR A 91 -24.63 9.06 7.74
N SER A 92 -24.33 10.23 7.17
CA SER A 92 -22.94 10.68 7.01
C SER A 92 -22.31 10.94 8.39
N SER A 93 -21.31 10.14 8.76
CA SER A 93 -20.54 10.36 9.98
C SER A 93 -19.59 11.55 9.78
N TRP A 94 -20.00 12.73 10.25
CA TRP A 94 -19.15 13.91 10.25
C TRP A 94 -18.10 13.83 11.36
N LYS A 95 -16.90 14.37 11.08
CA LYS A 95 -15.85 14.53 12.09
C LYS A 95 -16.16 15.77 12.91
N LEU A 96 -16.54 15.57 14.16
CA LEU A 96 -16.91 16.65 15.06
C LEU A 96 -15.68 17.24 15.77
N VAL A 97 -15.76 18.51 16.15
CA VAL A 97 -14.77 19.16 17.01
C VAL A 97 -15.11 18.81 18.45
N GLU A 98 -14.33 17.92 19.04
CA GLU A 98 -14.54 17.42 20.40
C GLU A 98 -13.20 17.39 21.16
N VAL A 99 -13.27 17.42 22.49
CA VAL A 99 -12.10 17.26 23.36
C VAL A 99 -11.55 15.84 23.18
N GLY A 100 -10.24 15.72 22.97
CA GLY A 100 -9.57 14.44 22.73
C GLY A 100 -9.44 14.06 21.26
N ARG A 101 -10.06 14.78 20.32
CA ARG A 101 -9.87 14.48 18.89
C ARG A 101 -8.49 14.91 18.41
N VAL A 102 -7.88 14.04 17.60
CA VAL A 102 -6.58 14.27 16.99
C VAL A 102 -6.73 15.07 15.70
N VAL A 103 -5.86 16.05 15.56
CA VAL A 103 -5.84 17.06 14.51
C VAL A 103 -4.49 17.03 13.82
N LEU A 104 -4.53 17.16 12.50
CA LEU A 104 -3.36 17.44 11.68
C LEU A 104 -3.27 18.96 11.45
N ILE A 105 -2.14 19.55 11.77
CA ILE A 105 -1.88 20.98 11.54
C ILE A 105 -1.48 21.17 10.07
N ARG A 106 -2.18 22.05 9.34
CA ARG A 106 -1.94 22.31 7.91
C ARG A 106 -1.10 23.56 7.66
N SER A 107 -1.18 24.55 8.54
CA SER A 107 -0.46 25.83 8.38
C SER A 107 0.12 26.28 9.71
N GLY A 108 1.21 27.04 9.64
CA GLY A 108 1.97 27.52 10.80
C GLY A 108 3.29 26.76 11.03
N PRO A 109 3.99 27.05 12.14
CA PRO A 109 5.31 26.50 12.43
C PRO A 109 5.29 24.98 12.64
N TYR A 110 4.14 24.41 12.99
CA TYR A 110 3.96 22.99 13.29
C TYR A 110 3.26 22.22 12.16
N THR A 111 3.41 22.68 10.92
CA THR A 111 2.75 22.08 9.76
C THR A 111 3.12 20.61 9.60
N GLY A 112 2.12 19.77 9.39
CA GLY A 112 2.26 18.32 9.19
C GLY A 112 2.41 17.52 10.49
N LYS A 113 2.44 18.18 11.65
CA LYS A 113 2.45 17.52 12.96
C LYS A 113 1.04 17.19 13.42
N LEU A 114 0.96 16.18 14.29
CA LEU A 114 -0.27 15.79 14.96
C LEU A 114 -0.36 16.45 16.32
N ALA A 115 -1.58 16.76 16.73
CA ALA A 115 -1.86 17.22 18.06
C ALA A 115 -3.31 16.91 18.46
N VAL A 116 -3.64 17.01 19.73
CA VAL A 116 -4.97 16.74 20.28
C VAL A 116 -5.62 18.04 20.73
N ILE A 117 -6.93 18.15 20.51
CA ILE A 117 -7.74 19.23 21.06
C ILE A 117 -7.93 18.96 22.56
N VAL A 118 -7.40 19.85 23.39
CA VAL A 118 -7.52 19.76 24.85
C VAL A 118 -8.73 20.54 25.34
N GLU A 119 -8.97 21.69 24.74
CA GLU A 119 -10.06 22.60 25.11
C GLU A 119 -10.52 23.39 23.89
N ILE A 120 -11.82 23.61 23.80
CA ILE A 120 -12.42 24.50 22.80
C ILE A 120 -12.54 25.86 23.46
N ILE A 121 -11.87 26.87 22.87
CA ILE A 121 -11.88 28.24 23.39
C ILE A 121 -13.08 28.97 22.79
N ASP A 122 -13.08 29.06 21.46
CA ASP A 122 -14.14 29.70 20.69
C ASP A 122 -14.52 28.79 19.51
N HIS A 123 -15.57 29.15 18.79
CA HIS A 123 -15.99 28.43 17.57
C HIS A 123 -14.91 28.35 16.48
N LYS A 124 -13.93 29.27 16.50
CA LYS A 124 -12.86 29.35 15.49
C LYS A 124 -11.51 28.88 16.03
N ARG A 125 -11.34 28.74 17.35
CA ARG A 125 -10.03 28.53 17.99
C ARG A 125 -10.11 27.43 19.03
N VAL A 126 -9.09 26.58 19.03
CA VAL A 126 -8.94 25.46 19.95
C VAL A 126 -7.59 25.50 20.63
N LEU A 127 -7.54 25.09 21.88
CA LEU A 127 -6.29 24.83 22.60
C LEU A 127 -5.81 23.42 22.26
N VAL A 128 -4.59 23.34 21.78
CA VAL A 128 -4.03 22.12 21.20
C VAL A 128 -2.73 21.76 21.90
N ASP A 129 -2.53 20.46 22.12
CA ASP A 129 -1.30 19.91 22.69
C ASP A 129 -0.90 18.62 21.96
N GLY A 130 0.37 18.45 21.64
CA GLY A 130 0.88 17.32 20.86
C GLY A 130 2.16 16.74 21.45
N PRO A 131 2.07 15.98 22.55
CA PRO A 131 3.20 15.23 23.09
C PRO A 131 3.45 13.99 22.21
N ALA A 132 4.06 14.20 21.04
CA ALA A 132 4.48 13.11 20.17
C ALA A 132 5.63 12.30 20.81
N GLY A 133 5.72 11.01 20.50
CA GLY A 133 6.83 10.17 20.99
C GLY A 133 8.21 10.55 20.44
N GLN A 134 8.26 11.31 19.34
CA GLN A 134 9.49 11.82 18.73
C GLN A 134 9.62 13.32 18.97
N GLU A 135 10.79 13.74 19.48
CA GLU A 135 11.08 15.13 19.84
C GLU A 135 10.90 16.11 18.67
N SER A 136 11.29 15.71 17.45
CA SER A 136 11.11 16.52 16.23
C SER A 136 9.64 16.80 15.88
N LYS A 137 8.71 15.94 16.34
CA LYS A 137 7.27 16.03 16.07
C LYS A 137 6.47 16.62 17.22
N VAL A 138 7.13 17.00 18.31
CA VAL A 138 6.44 17.62 19.45
C VAL A 138 5.84 18.96 19.02
N VAL A 139 4.63 19.19 19.47
CA VAL A 139 3.90 20.45 19.34
C VAL A 139 3.66 20.97 20.75
N PRO A 140 4.18 22.15 21.11
CA PRO A 140 3.93 22.74 22.42
C PRO A 140 2.46 23.13 22.54
N ARG A 141 1.97 23.21 23.78
CA ARG A 141 0.62 23.66 24.06
C ARG A 141 0.42 25.10 23.58
N HIS A 142 -0.48 25.31 22.64
CA HIS A 142 -0.79 26.65 22.11
C HIS A 142 -2.20 26.71 21.53
N VAL A 143 -2.64 27.92 21.20
CA VAL A 143 -3.94 28.16 20.55
C VAL A 143 -3.80 27.99 19.04
N LEU A 144 -4.64 27.14 18.46
CA LEU A 144 -4.70 26.89 17.03
C LEU A 144 -6.06 27.34 16.47
N ALA A 145 -6.04 28.06 15.36
CA ALA A 145 -7.27 28.33 14.61
C ALA A 145 -7.73 27.07 13.87
N LEU A 146 -9.02 26.74 13.95
CA LEU A 146 -9.61 25.57 13.28
C LEU A 146 -9.48 25.65 11.75
N SER A 147 -9.38 26.85 11.19
CA SER A 147 -9.10 27.09 9.76
C SER A 147 -7.71 26.61 9.32
N HIS A 148 -6.79 26.32 10.24
CA HIS A 148 -5.46 25.75 9.98
C HIS A 148 -5.36 24.28 10.39
N ALA A 149 -6.44 23.71 10.93
CA ALA A 149 -6.53 22.34 11.35
C ALA A 149 -7.17 21.46 10.27
N THR A 150 -6.93 20.16 10.35
CA THR A 150 -7.70 19.13 9.65
C THR A 150 -7.98 17.99 10.62
N LEU A 151 -9.27 17.71 10.84
CA LEU A 151 -9.70 16.69 11.79
C LEU A 151 -9.39 15.30 11.24
N THR A 152 -8.71 14.49 12.04
CA THR A 152 -8.46 13.08 11.75
C THR A 152 -9.58 12.23 12.35
N PRO A 153 -9.77 10.97 11.91
CA PRO A 153 -10.81 10.10 12.49
C PRO A 153 -10.48 9.65 13.93
N PHE A 154 -9.25 9.83 14.41
CA PHE A 154 -8.81 9.33 15.71
C PHE A 154 -9.24 10.24 16.86
N THR A 155 -9.74 9.63 17.92
CA THR A 155 -10.12 10.30 19.18
C THR A 155 -9.51 9.54 20.36
N ILE A 156 -8.97 10.29 21.32
CA ILE A 156 -8.56 9.78 22.62
C ILE A 156 -9.79 9.77 23.53
N PRO A 157 -10.30 8.60 23.94
CA PRO A 157 -11.45 8.54 24.84
C PRO A 157 -11.06 9.05 26.24
N LYS A 158 -12.02 9.69 26.93
CA LYS A 158 -11.93 10.09 28.35
C LYS A 158 -10.80 11.07 28.68
N LEU A 159 -10.51 12.02 27.78
CA LEU A 159 -9.60 13.12 28.07
C LEU A 159 -10.36 14.23 28.84
N PRO A 160 -9.95 14.61 30.06
CA PRO A 160 -10.63 15.68 30.79
C PRO A 160 -10.36 17.03 30.13
N ARG A 161 -11.36 17.91 30.13
CA ARG A 161 -11.23 19.27 29.60
C ARG A 161 -10.06 19.99 30.28
N ALA A 162 -9.26 20.71 29.49
CA ALA A 162 -8.08 21.45 29.96
C ALA A 162 -6.93 20.60 30.55
N ALA A 163 -6.90 19.28 30.35
CA ALA A 163 -5.82 18.39 30.81
C ALA A 163 -4.41 18.92 30.48
N GLY A 164 -3.47 18.82 31.43
CA GLY A 164 -2.05 19.16 31.20
C GLY A 164 -1.33 18.19 30.25
N THR A 165 -0.11 18.52 29.83
CA THR A 165 0.65 17.69 28.87
C THR A 165 1.01 16.30 29.39
N GLY A 166 1.26 16.16 30.69
CA GLY A 166 1.55 14.86 31.33
C GLY A 166 0.44 13.80 31.12
N PRO A 167 -0.82 14.05 31.53
CA PRO A 167 -1.91 13.12 31.29
C PRO A 167 -2.20 12.91 29.80
N VAL A 168 -2.07 13.95 28.95
CA VAL A 168 -2.24 13.81 27.50
C VAL A 168 -1.22 12.81 26.93
N LYS A 169 0.05 12.89 27.35
CA LYS A 169 1.09 11.96 26.92
C LYS A 169 0.78 10.51 27.31
N LYS A 170 0.35 10.29 28.57
CA LYS A 170 -0.04 8.95 29.04
C LYS A 170 -1.20 8.37 28.22
N LEU A 171 -2.20 9.19 27.90
CA LEU A 171 -3.35 8.76 27.11
C LEU A 171 -2.99 8.57 25.62
N TRP A 172 -2.07 9.39 25.10
CA TRP A 172 -1.55 9.27 23.74
C TRP A 172 -0.87 7.93 23.50
N GLU A 173 -0.01 7.54 24.44
CA GLU A 173 0.69 6.24 24.43
C GLU A 173 -0.31 5.08 24.58
N LYS A 174 -1.25 5.15 25.54
CA LYS A 174 -2.31 4.15 25.71
C LYS A 174 -3.20 3.97 24.47
N ALA A 175 -3.43 5.04 23.73
CA ALA A 175 -4.23 5.02 22.52
C ALA A 175 -3.43 4.62 21.27
N GLU A 176 -2.10 4.49 21.36
CA GLU A 176 -1.16 4.14 20.28
C GLU A 176 -1.40 4.95 18.99
N ILE A 177 -1.56 6.26 19.14
CA ILE A 177 -2.00 7.14 18.05
C ILE A 177 -0.96 7.18 16.92
N ASP A 178 0.33 7.12 17.25
CA ASP A 178 1.39 7.15 16.25
C ASP A 178 1.36 5.90 15.35
N SER A 179 1.09 4.72 15.93
CA SER A 179 0.92 3.46 15.19
C SER A 179 -0.33 3.51 14.31
N LYS A 180 -1.46 3.99 14.85
CA LYS A 180 -2.70 4.17 14.10
C LYS A 180 -2.54 5.17 12.95
N TRP A 181 -1.81 6.25 13.18
CA TRP A 181 -1.50 7.24 12.16
C TRP A 181 -0.66 6.63 11.05
N ALA A 182 0.44 5.93 11.37
CA ALA A 182 1.31 5.30 10.38
C ALA A 182 0.56 4.29 9.48
N ASN A 183 -0.40 3.56 10.06
CA ASN A 183 -1.23 2.61 9.31
C ASN A 183 -2.29 3.30 8.41
N SER A 184 -2.66 4.54 8.71
CA SER A 184 -3.70 5.26 8.00
C SER A 184 -3.34 5.57 6.55
N THR A 185 -4.36 5.59 5.67
CA THR A 185 -4.18 5.95 4.26
C THR A 185 -3.67 7.38 4.09
N SER A 186 -4.02 8.28 5.01
CA SER A 186 -3.56 9.67 5.00
C SER A 186 -2.06 9.79 5.23
N ALA A 187 -1.50 9.08 6.21
CA ALA A 187 -0.06 9.06 6.44
C ALA A 187 0.68 8.44 5.25
N LYS A 188 0.21 7.28 4.77
CA LYS A 188 0.79 6.61 3.59
C LYS A 188 0.82 7.50 2.34
N LYS A 189 -0.24 8.30 2.12
CA LYS A 189 -0.30 9.29 1.02
C LYS A 189 0.70 10.42 1.20
N ARG A 190 0.89 10.92 2.43
CA ARG A 190 1.90 11.95 2.73
C ARG A 190 3.31 11.40 2.50
N ASP A 191 3.60 10.22 3.04
CA ASP A 191 4.90 9.56 2.84
C ASP A 191 5.17 9.31 1.36
N GLN A 192 4.14 8.90 0.60
CA GLN A 192 4.28 8.73 -0.85
C GLN A 192 4.55 10.06 -1.56
N ALA A 193 3.91 11.16 -1.15
CA ALA A 193 4.17 12.49 -1.70
C ALA A 193 5.58 12.97 -1.38
N ASP A 194 6.05 12.77 -0.15
CA ASP A 194 7.39 13.16 0.29
C ASP A 194 8.46 12.32 -0.41
N ARG A 195 8.25 11.00 -0.54
CA ARG A 195 9.11 10.13 -1.36
C ARG A 195 9.19 10.64 -2.79
N ARG A 196 8.05 10.99 -3.42
CA ARG A 196 8.02 11.50 -4.80
C ARG A 196 8.76 12.83 -4.95
N ARG A 197 8.68 13.72 -3.96
CA ARG A 197 9.44 14.99 -3.95
C ARG A 197 10.94 14.75 -3.86
N ASN A 198 11.35 13.74 -3.11
CA ASN A 198 12.75 13.43 -2.82
C ASN A 198 13.42 12.50 -3.86
N LEU A 199 12.71 12.06 -4.90
CA LEU A 199 13.27 11.13 -5.90
C LEU A 199 14.38 11.79 -6.73
N THR A 200 15.49 11.08 -6.83
CA THR A 200 16.60 11.40 -7.73
C THR A 200 16.24 11.06 -9.19
N ASP A 201 16.93 11.65 -10.16
CA ASP A 201 16.61 11.46 -11.58
C ASP A 201 16.68 9.99 -12.03
N PHE A 202 17.68 9.26 -11.55
CA PHE A 202 17.83 7.83 -11.80
C PHE A 202 16.64 7.02 -11.25
N GLU A 203 16.13 7.38 -10.08
CA GLU A 203 14.95 6.73 -9.50
C GLU A 203 13.68 7.08 -10.29
N ARG A 204 13.56 8.30 -10.81
CA ARG A 204 12.47 8.65 -11.73
C ARG A 204 12.48 7.80 -12.99
N PHE A 205 13.67 7.52 -13.56
CA PHE A 205 13.81 6.61 -14.70
C PHE A 205 13.36 5.18 -14.34
N LYS A 206 13.77 4.65 -13.18
CA LYS A 206 13.30 3.34 -12.68
C LYS A 206 11.78 3.30 -12.54
N VAL A 207 11.18 4.30 -11.91
CA VAL A 207 9.72 4.42 -11.75
C VAL A 207 9.02 4.45 -13.11
N MET A 208 9.57 5.18 -14.10
CA MET A 208 9.02 5.22 -15.45
C MET A 208 9.04 3.85 -16.13
N ARG A 209 10.15 3.10 -16.02
CA ARG A 209 10.26 1.74 -16.58
C ARG A 209 9.29 0.77 -15.91
N LEU A 210 9.23 0.76 -14.58
CA LEU A 210 8.30 -0.08 -13.82
C LEU A 210 6.83 0.24 -14.14
N LYS A 211 6.48 1.53 -14.29
CA LYS A 211 5.14 1.94 -14.73
C LYS A 211 4.80 1.44 -16.13
N LYS A 212 5.76 1.44 -17.07
CA LYS A 212 5.55 0.92 -18.43
C LYS A 212 5.29 -0.59 -18.41
N GLN A 213 6.05 -1.34 -17.60
CA GLN A 213 5.86 -2.78 -17.42
C GLN A 213 4.49 -3.10 -16.80
N ALA A 214 4.14 -2.47 -15.69
CA ALA A 214 2.85 -2.69 -15.02
C ALA A 214 1.65 -2.37 -15.93
N ARG A 215 1.73 -1.29 -16.72
CA ARG A 215 0.67 -0.94 -17.70
C ARG A 215 0.51 -2.01 -18.79
N TYR A 216 1.62 -2.53 -19.29
CA TYR A 216 1.61 -3.58 -20.32
C TYR A 216 0.95 -4.87 -19.79
N GLU A 217 1.27 -5.28 -18.56
CA GLU A 217 0.67 -6.45 -17.92
C GLU A 217 -0.84 -6.29 -17.72
N VAL A 218 -1.29 -5.12 -17.25
CA VAL A 218 -2.73 -4.81 -17.09
C VAL A 218 -3.46 -4.82 -18.44
N GLN A 219 -2.87 -4.22 -19.49
CA GLN A 219 -3.47 -4.24 -20.82
C GLN A 219 -3.58 -5.65 -21.39
N LYS A 220 -2.56 -6.48 -21.17
CA LYS A 220 -2.56 -7.90 -21.56
C LYS A 220 -3.66 -8.67 -20.84
N ALA A 221 -3.82 -8.48 -19.53
CA ALA A 221 -4.89 -9.12 -18.76
C ALA A 221 -6.28 -8.64 -19.22
N HIS A 222 -6.45 -7.33 -19.42
CA HIS A 222 -7.70 -6.74 -19.90
C HIS A 222 -8.09 -7.23 -21.30
N ALA A 223 -7.13 -7.36 -22.22
CA ALA A 223 -7.37 -7.90 -23.56
C ALA A 223 -7.88 -9.35 -23.50
N LYS A 224 -7.36 -10.17 -22.59
CA LYS A 224 -7.84 -11.55 -22.38
C LYS A 224 -9.28 -11.58 -21.85
N ILE A 225 -9.58 -10.78 -20.82
CA ILE A 225 -10.92 -10.71 -20.23
C ILE A 225 -11.95 -10.23 -21.27
N ARG A 226 -11.59 -9.22 -22.06
CA ARG A 226 -12.45 -8.73 -23.14
C ARG A 226 -12.70 -9.81 -24.20
N ALA A 227 -11.66 -10.53 -24.59
CA ALA A 227 -11.77 -11.61 -25.58
C ALA A 227 -12.59 -12.80 -25.07
N SER A 228 -12.58 -13.11 -23.77
CA SER A 228 -13.42 -14.17 -23.19
C SER A 228 -14.88 -13.74 -22.94
N ALA A 229 -15.14 -12.43 -22.88
CA ALA A 229 -16.47 -11.88 -22.65
C ALA A 229 -17.21 -11.51 -23.96
N SER A 230 -16.51 -11.59 -25.10
CA SER A 230 -17.07 -11.42 -26.45
C SER A 230 -17.33 -12.79 -27.06
#